data_AF-R0KIM4-F1
#
_entry.id   AF-R0KIM4-F1
#
_cell.length_a   1.000
_cell.length_b   1.000
_cell.length_c   1.000
_cell.angle_alpha   90.00
_cell.angle_beta   90.00
_cell.angle_gamma   90.00
#
_symmetry.space_group_name_H-M   'P 1'
#
loop_
_entity.id
_entity.type
_entity.pdbx_description
1 polymer ?
#
loop_
_entity_poly.entity_id
_entity_poly.type
_entity_poly.pdbx_seq_one_letter_code
_entity_poly.pdbx_strand_id
1 'polypeptide(L)' 'RHPPGNEIYRKGTISFFEIDGRKNKSYSQNLCLLAKCFLDHKTLYYDTDPFLFYVMTEYDCKGFHIV' A
#
# COMPACT_ATOMS: atom_id res chain seq x y z
N ARG A 1 13.77 5.23 0.11
CA ARG A 1 12.57 5.39 0.96
C ARG A 1 11.47 4.54 0.31
N HIS A 2 10.91 3.53 0.98
CA HIS A 2 10.00 2.53 0.39
C HIS A 2 8.78 2.27 1.29
N PRO A 3 7.66 1.72 0.76
CA PRO A 3 6.52 1.29 1.56
C PRO A 3 6.93 0.26 2.63
N PRO A 4 6.30 0.27 3.82
CA PRO A 4 6.55 -0.74 4.84
C PRO A 4 5.97 -2.08 4.38
N GLY A 5 6.77 -3.14 4.33
CA GLY A 5 6.33 -4.44 3.83
C GLY A 5 7.44 -5.17 3.08
N ASN A 6 7.09 -6.32 2.50
CA ASN A 6 8.02 -7.12 1.73
C ASN A 6 7.86 -6.81 0.24
N GLU A 7 8.96 -6.57 -0.45
CA GLU A 7 8.95 -6.51 -1.92
C GLU A 7 8.78 -7.94 -2.45
N ILE A 8 7.62 -8.24 -3.03
CA ILE A 8 7.28 -9.57 -3.54
C ILE A 8 7.46 -9.70 -5.05
N TYR A 9 7.59 -8.57 -5.75
CA TYR A 9 7.78 -8.53 -7.19
C TYR A 9 8.57 -7.29 -7.58
N ARG A 10 9.49 -7.45 -8.53
CA ARG A 10 10.24 -6.36 -9.16
C ARG A 10 10.51 -6.67 -10.62
N LYS A 11 10.13 -5.77 -11.52
CA LYS A 11 10.47 -5.84 -12.94
C LYS A 11 10.65 -4.45 -13.53
N GLY A 12 11.89 -4.14 -13.94
CA GLY A 12 12.23 -2.81 -14.44
C GLY A 12 12.07 -1.74 -13.36
N THR A 13 11.25 -0.73 -13.64
CA THR A 13 10.89 0.34 -12.70
C THR A 13 9.68 -0.01 -11.82
N ILE A 14 8.98 -1.11 -12.06
CA ILE A 14 7.77 -1.46 -11.29
C ILE A 14 8.10 -2.46 -10.18
N SER A 15 7.63 -2.17 -8.97
CA SER A 15 7.77 -3.01 -7.78
C SER A 15 6.43 -3.16 -7.06
N PHE A 16 6.14 -4.34 -6.52
CA PHE A 16 5.00 -4.57 -5.62
C PHE A 16 5.47 -4.89 -4.21
N PHE A 17 4.82 -4.24 -3.25
CA PHE A 17 5.03 -4.46 -1.83
C PHE A 17 3.79 -5.11 -1.22
N GLU A 18 4.00 -6.22 -0.51
CA GLU A 18 2.99 -6.85 0.32
C GLU A 18 3.04 -6.27 1.74
N ILE A 19 1.90 -5.76 2.20
CA ILE A 19 1.76 -5.09 3.48
C ILE A 19 0.63 -5.77 4.26
N ASP A 20 0.99 -6.34 5.41
CA ASP A 20 0.05 -6.89 6.37
C ASP A 20 -0.60 -5.77 7.19
N GLY A 21 -1.91 -5.60 7.05
CA GLY A 21 -2.68 -4.56 7.73
C GLY A 21 -2.71 -4.69 9.25
N ARG A 22 -2.46 -5.89 9.79
CA ARG A 22 -2.32 -6.13 11.23
C ARG A 22 -0.96 -5.65 11.74
N LYS A 23 0.11 -5.82 10.96
CA LYS A 23 1.48 -5.39 11.32
C LYS A 23 1.69 -3.89 11.10
N ASN A 24 1.10 -3.35 10.04
CA ASN A 24 1.29 -1.96 9.61
C ASN A 24 -0.03 -1.18 9.64
N LYS A 25 -0.71 -1.13 10.79
CA LYS A 25 -2.04 -0.50 10.93
C LYS A 25 -2.07 0.95 10.45
N SER A 26 -1.18 1.81 10.92
CA SER A 26 -1.21 3.24 10.57
C SER A 26 -1.04 3.48 9.07
N TYR A 27 -0.11 2.77 8.43
CA TYR A 27 0.10 2.88 6.98
C TYR A 27 -1.11 2.38 6.19
N SER A 28 -1.68 1.25 6.61
CA SER A 28 -2.85 0.63 5.98
C SER A 28 -4.13 1.45 6.14
N GLN A 29 -4.31 2.10 7.30
CA GLN A 29 -5.40 3.04 7.54
C GLN A 29 -5.26 4.29 6.66
N ASN A 30 -4.06 4.88 6.58
CA ASN A 30 -3.81 6.01 5.69
C ASN A 30 -4.08 5.66 4.23
N LEU A 31 -3.69 4.47 3.79
CA LEU A 31 -3.98 3.97 2.44
C LEU A 31 -5.49 3.79 2.22
N CYS A 32 -6.22 3.26 3.21
CA CYS A 32 -7.66 3.13 3.13
C CYS A 32 -8.40 4.47 3.07
N LEU A 33 -7.93 5.47 3.83
CA LEU A 33 -8.46 6.83 3.80
C LEU A 33 -8.21 7.49 2.44
N LEU A 34 -7.00 7.38 1.89
CA LEU A 34 -6.69 7.85 0.54
C LEU A 34 -7.61 7.19 -0.50
N ALA A 35 -7.78 5.86 -0.42
CA ALA A 35 -8.63 5.12 -1.34
C ALA A 35 -10.12 5.51 -1.22
N LYS A 36 -10.61 5.88 -0.03
CA LYS A 36 -12.01 6.32 0.16
C LYS A 36 -12.34 7.59 -0.62
N CYS A 37 -11.35 8.44 -0.91
CA CYS A 37 -11.54 9.63 -1.75
C CYS A 37 -11.86 9.28 -3.22
N PHE A 38 -11.48 8.09 -3.67
CA PHE A 38 -11.64 7.64 -5.06
C PHE A 38 -12.63 6.48 -5.21
N LEU A 39 -12.93 5.77 -4.11
CA LEU A 39 -13.84 4.62 -4.07
C LEU A 39 -15.07 4.95 -3.22
N ASP A 40 -16.21 5.12 -3.88
CA ASP A 40 -17.44 5.54 -3.20
C ASP A 40 -17.93 4.47 -2.20
N HIS A 41 -17.93 3.20 -2.64
CA HIS A 41 -18.46 2.06 -1.87
C HIS A 41 -17.45 1.41 -0.89
N LYS A 42 -16.34 2.06 -0.55
CA LYS A 42 -15.40 1.52 0.45
C LYS A 42 -15.92 1.76 1.87
N THR A 43 -16.30 0.69 2.57
CA THR A 43 -16.93 0.74 3.92
C THR A 43 -15.96 0.47 5.07
N LEU A 44 -14.80 -0.14 4.81
CA LEU A 44 -13.82 -0.52 5.83
C LEU A 44 -12.54 0.31 5.71
N TYR A 45 -12.26 1.12 6.74
CA TYR A 45 -11.11 2.02 6.80
C TYR A 45 -10.35 2.02 8.15
N TYR A 46 -10.96 1.54 9.24
CA TYR A 46 -10.30 1.40 10.55
C TYR A 46 -9.89 -0.04 10.89
N ASP A 47 -10.70 -1.02 10.48
CA ASP A 47 -10.40 -2.44 10.67
C ASP A 47 -9.58 -2.97 9.48
N THR A 48 -8.27 -2.75 9.55
CA THR A 48 -7.31 -3.19 8.52
C THR A 48 -6.69 -4.55 8.84
N ASP A 49 -6.97 -5.11 10.02
CA ASP A 49 -6.36 -6.35 10.52
C ASP A 49 -6.59 -7.58 9.62
N PRO A 50 -7.76 -7.77 8.98
CA PRO A 50 -7.98 -8.94 8.13
C PRO A 50 -7.47 -8.76 6.69
N PHE A 51 -6.87 -7.60 6.35
CA PHE A 51 -6.52 -7.27 4.97
C PHE A 51 -5.01 -7.33 4.70
N LEU A 52 -4.66 -7.92 3.55
CA LEU A 52 -3.35 -7.76 2.92
C LEU A 52 -3.45 -6.68 1.83
N PHE A 53 -2.51 -5.75 1.83
CA PHE A 53 -2.42 -4.68 0.84
C PHE A 53 -1.25 -4.96 -0.10
N TYR A 54 -1.54 -4.97 -1.39
CA TYR A 54 -0.53 -5.09 -2.45
C TYR A 54 -0.35 -3.72 -3.09
N VAL A 55 0.71 -3.03 -2.73
CA VAL A 55 0.99 -1.66 -3.19
C VAL A 55 1.91 -1.72 -4.39
N MET A 56 1.42 -1.26 -5.54
CA MET A 56 2.25 -1.03 -6.72
C MET A 56 3.03 0.26 -6.54
N THR A 57 4.31 0.22 -6.90
CA THR A 57 5.18 1.39 -6.89
C THR A 57 6.00 1.48 -8.16
N GLU A 58 6.25 2.71 -8.59
CA GLU A 58 7.25 3.03 -9.58
C GLU A 58 8.54 3.50 -8.88
N TYR A 59 9.66 2.92 -9.28
CA TYR A 59 10.99 3.23 -8.79
C TYR A 59 11.68 4.25 -9.69
N ASP A 60 12.10 5.37 -9.11
CA ASP A 60 12.88 6.42 -9.75
C ASP A 60 14.17 6.74 -8.96
N CYS A 61 14.89 7.78 -9.36
CA CYS A 61 16.13 8.20 -8.70
C CYS A 61 15.91 8.70 -7.24
N LYS A 62 14.68 9.05 -6.86
CA LYS A 62 14.29 9.61 -5.55
C LYS A 62 13.70 8.55 -4.62
N GLY A 63 13.17 7.44 -5.15
CA GLY A 63 12.72 6.29 -4.37
C GLY A 63 11.55 5.56 -5.01
N PHE A 64 10.66 5.04 -4.15
CA PHE A 64 9.45 4.32 -4.58
C PHE A 64 8.24 5.24 -4.46
N HIS A 65 7.52 5.39 -5.57
CA HIS A 65 6.34 6.24 -5.71
C HIS A 65 5.11 5.34 -5.86
N ILE A 66 4.10 5.53 -5.00
CA ILE A 66 2.85 4.78 -5.06
C ILE A 66 2.07 5.23 -6.30
N VAL A 67 1.53 4.25 -7.03
CA VAL A 67 0.70 4.46 -8.24
C VAL A 67 -0.75 4.10 -7.93
#